data_AF-A0A7S3FDU2-F1
#
_entry.id   AF-A0A7S3FDU2-F1
#
_cell.length_a   1.000
_cell.length_b   1.000
_cell.length_c   1.000
_cell.angle_alpha   90.00
_cell.angle_beta   90.00
_cell.angle_gamma   90.00
#
_symmetry.space_group_name_H-M   'P 1'
#
loop_
_entity.id
_entity.type
_entity.pdbx_description
1 polymer ?
#
loop_
_entity_poly.entity_id
_entity_poly.type
_entity_poly.pdbx_seq_one_letter_code
_entity_poly.pdbx_strand_id
1 'polypeptide(L)'
;YGGHPIQLVAVGNPHLSFEECETLADLCVKEGGTVADGVAMIATLGRQVYDQAESAGHVSKLHEFGVSFITDTCWCMLTEPIVPPSSTALVTNSAKYAHYAPGLVGRKTYFNSLAHCVVAAKTGRAPPAPAWMGRGRGGLNGGVG
;
A
#
# COMPACT_ATOMS: atom_id res chain seq x y z
N TYR A 1 14.37 -1.35 -4.64
CA TYR A 1 12.99 -1.41 -5.16
C TYR A 1 12.99 -1.02 -6.63
N GLY A 2 12.16 -1.61 -7.49
CA GLY A 2 12.26 -1.40 -8.94
C GLY A 2 11.13 -2.01 -9.79
N GLY A 3 9.99 -2.32 -9.17
CA GLY A 3 8.81 -2.85 -9.88
C GLY A 3 8.00 -1.76 -10.58
N HIS A 4 6.74 -2.09 -10.88
CA HIS A 4 5.80 -1.19 -11.53
C HIS A 4 5.60 0.10 -10.69
N PRO A 5 5.50 1.29 -11.31
CA PRO A 5 5.10 2.51 -10.61
C PRO A 5 3.77 2.31 -9.89
N ILE A 6 3.64 2.87 -8.69
CA ILE A 6 2.39 2.86 -7.94
C ILE A 6 2.02 4.27 -7.53
N GLN A 7 0.73 4.51 -7.31
CA GLN A 7 0.22 5.81 -6.87
C GLN A 7 -0.51 5.70 -5.51
N LEU A 8 -0.69 4.47 -5.01
CA LEU A 8 -1.39 4.23 -3.76
C LEU A 8 -0.75 3.07 -2.98
N VAL A 9 -0.55 3.30 -1.69
CA VAL A 9 -0.30 2.28 -0.68
C VAL A 9 -1.48 2.30 0.29
N ALA A 10 -2.24 1.21 0.30
CA ALA A 10 -3.49 1.05 1.04
C ALA A 10 -3.31 0.05 2.19
N VAL A 11 -3.27 0.51 3.43
CA VAL A 11 -3.02 -0.37 4.60
C VAL A 11 -4.19 -0.39 5.58
N GLY A 12 -4.31 -1.51 6.30
CA GLY A 12 -5.43 -1.81 7.20
C GLY A 12 -6.68 -2.15 6.39
N ASN A 13 -7.27 -3.33 6.56
CA ASN A 13 -8.56 -3.65 5.93
C ASN A 13 -9.19 -4.82 6.70
N PRO A 14 -10.30 -4.58 7.43
CA PRO A 14 -11.06 -3.33 7.47
C PRO A 14 -10.32 -2.17 8.16
N HIS A 15 -9.53 -2.43 9.21
CA HIS A 15 -8.79 -1.43 10.00
C HIS A 15 -7.45 -2.02 10.46
N LEU A 16 -6.43 -1.19 10.68
CA LEU A 16 -5.22 -1.59 11.40
C LEU A 16 -5.54 -1.83 12.89
N SER A 17 -4.84 -2.77 13.50
CA SER A 17 -4.77 -2.88 14.97
C SER A 17 -3.83 -1.84 15.58
N PHE A 18 -3.85 -1.71 16.91
CA PHE A 18 -2.91 -0.84 17.63
C PHE A 18 -1.45 -1.28 17.42
N GLU A 19 -1.18 -2.59 17.51
CA GLU A 19 0.15 -3.17 17.31
C GLU A 19 0.62 -3.00 15.85
N GLU A 20 -0.29 -3.04 14.88
CA GLU A 20 0.04 -2.73 13.50
C GLU A 20 0.37 -1.24 13.32
N CYS A 21 -0.25 -0.33 14.07
CA CYS A 21 0.13 1.10 14.08
C CYS A 21 1.52 1.32 14.65
N GLU A 22 1.83 0.68 15.79
CA GLU A 22 3.16 0.69 16.40
C GLU A 22 4.21 0.17 15.42
N THR A 23 3.97 -1.03 14.87
CA THR A 23 4.85 -1.66 13.88
C THR A 23 5.06 -0.75 12.67
N LEU A 24 3.99 -0.14 12.15
CA LEU A 24 4.08 0.74 10.99
C LEU A 24 4.88 2.01 11.31
N ALA A 25 4.67 2.60 12.49
CA ALA A 25 5.40 3.79 12.92
C ALA A 25 6.90 3.51 13.05
N ASP A 26 7.27 2.38 13.66
CA ASP A 26 8.67 1.96 13.79
C ASP A 26 9.31 1.68 12.44
N LEU A 27 8.58 1.07 11.52
CA LEU A 27 9.05 0.85 10.14
C LEU A 27 9.26 2.18 9.40
N CYS A 28 8.35 3.13 9.52
CA CYS A 28 8.47 4.47 8.93
C CYS A 28 9.69 5.22 9.49
N VAL A 29 9.90 5.22 10.81
CA VAL A 29 11.07 5.84 11.45
C VAL A 29 12.37 5.16 11.01
N LYS A 30 12.40 3.83 10.99
CA LYS A 30 13.56 3.05 10.58
C LYS A 30 13.93 3.29 9.12
N GLU A 31 12.93 3.34 8.24
CA GLU A 31 13.14 3.59 6.81
C GLU A 31 13.58 5.05 6.58
N GLY A 32 13.02 6.00 7.33
CA GLY A 32 13.30 7.42 7.24
C GLY A 32 12.84 8.07 5.94
N GLY A 33 12.85 9.40 5.90
CA GLY A 33 12.30 10.19 4.78
C GLY A 33 10.78 10.22 4.78
N THR A 34 10.18 10.47 3.62
CA THR A 34 8.73 10.60 3.46
C THR A 34 8.22 9.79 2.28
N VAL A 35 6.90 9.67 2.16
CA VAL A 35 6.22 9.15 0.96
C VAL A 35 6.71 9.91 -0.29
N ALA A 36 6.89 9.19 -1.40
CA ALA A 36 7.34 9.76 -2.67
C ALA A 36 6.28 10.68 -3.30
N ASP A 37 6.74 11.66 -4.07
CA ASP A 37 5.87 12.54 -4.85
C ASP A 37 4.92 11.76 -5.76
N GLY A 38 3.63 12.13 -5.73
CA GLY A 38 2.60 11.48 -6.53
C GLY A 38 2.12 10.13 -6.01
N VAL A 39 2.53 9.73 -4.80
CA VAL A 39 2.06 8.53 -4.11
C VAL A 39 1.24 8.93 -2.89
N ALA A 40 0.07 8.31 -2.70
CA ALA A 40 -0.67 8.39 -1.45
C ALA A 40 -0.39 7.15 -0.59
N MET A 41 -0.12 7.34 0.70
CA MET A 41 -0.17 6.25 1.69
C MET A 41 -1.32 6.49 2.64
N ILE A 42 -2.29 5.58 2.64
CA ILE A 42 -3.55 5.72 3.38
C ILE A 42 -3.76 4.50 4.26
N ALA A 43 -4.01 4.75 5.54
CA ALA A 43 -4.31 3.74 6.54
C ALA A 43 -5.78 3.87 6.99
N THR A 44 -6.51 2.76 7.03
CA THR A 44 -7.83 2.75 7.66
C THR A 44 -7.73 2.31 9.12
N LEU A 45 -8.44 2.99 10.02
CA LEU A 45 -8.42 2.76 11.46
C LEU A 45 -9.83 2.77 12.06
N GLY A 46 -10.03 2.08 13.18
CA GLY A 46 -11.18 2.38 14.05
C GLY A 46 -10.86 3.60 14.91
N ARG A 47 -11.85 4.45 15.23
CA ARG A 47 -11.65 5.64 16.10
C ARG A 47 -10.89 5.33 17.39
N GLN A 48 -11.30 4.28 18.11
CA GLN A 48 -10.67 3.91 19.36
C GLN A 48 -9.18 3.58 19.19
N VAL A 49 -8.81 2.88 18.11
CA VAL A 49 -7.41 2.56 17.82
C VAL A 49 -6.64 3.81 17.42
N TYR A 50 -7.26 4.71 16.65
CA TYR A 50 -6.68 6.01 16.32
C TYR A 50 -6.35 6.80 17.60
N ASP A 51 -7.30 6.95 18.53
CA ASP A 51 -7.10 7.70 19.77
C ASP A 51 -6.00 7.09 20.65
N GLN A 52 -5.94 5.76 20.72
CA GLN A 52 -4.89 5.02 21.42
C GLN A 52 -3.52 5.25 20.77
N ALA A 53 -3.44 5.11 19.44
CA ALA A 53 -2.21 5.29 18.68
C ALA A 53 -1.72 6.75 18.71
N GLU A 54 -2.63 7.72 18.76
CA GLU A 54 -2.33 9.14 18.93
C GLU A 54 -1.77 9.42 20.32
N SER A 55 -2.42 8.89 21.36
CA SER A 55 -1.94 9.02 22.75
C SER A 55 -0.56 8.40 22.96
N ALA A 56 -0.23 7.34 22.21
CA ALA A 56 1.07 6.69 22.21
C ALA A 56 2.11 7.36 21.27
N GLY A 57 1.71 8.39 20.51
CA GLY A 57 2.58 9.13 19.58
C GLY A 57 2.87 8.42 18.25
N HIS A 58 2.20 7.30 17.95
CA HIS A 58 2.36 6.60 16.67
C HIS A 58 1.74 7.40 15.52
N VAL A 59 0.58 8.00 15.71
CA VAL A 59 -0.10 8.82 14.69
C VAL A 59 0.80 9.98 14.23
N SER A 60 1.47 10.67 15.15
CA SER A 60 2.40 11.75 14.81
C SER A 60 3.57 11.28 13.94
N LYS A 61 4.24 10.17 14.32
CA LYS A 61 5.33 9.57 13.52
C LYS A 61 4.87 9.16 12.12
N LEU A 62 3.66 8.59 12.03
CA LEU A 62 3.06 8.17 10.77
C LEU A 62 2.72 9.38 9.88
N HIS A 63 2.20 10.46 10.46
CA HIS A 63 1.95 11.71 9.75
C HIS A 63 3.25 12.36 9.25
N GLU A 64 4.31 12.37 10.05
CA GLU A 64 5.63 12.89 9.65
C GLU A 64 6.19 12.14 8.42
N PHE A 65 5.97 10.83 8.34
CA PHE A 65 6.34 10.05 7.15
C PHE A 65 5.45 10.36 5.93
N GLY A 66 4.23 10.86 6.13
CA GLY A 66 3.26 11.15 5.08
C GLY A 66 2.09 10.16 4.99
N VAL A 67 1.84 9.36 6.04
CA VAL A 67 0.63 8.54 6.13
C VAL A 67 -0.58 9.42 6.45
N SER A 68 -1.68 9.16 5.75
CA SER A 68 -3.00 9.74 6.02
C SER A 68 -3.95 8.67 6.55
N PHE A 69 -4.98 9.09 7.27
CA PHE A 69 -5.88 8.18 7.96
C PHE A 69 -7.33 8.37 7.50
N ILE A 70 -8.05 7.26 7.38
CA ILE A 70 -9.50 7.23 7.21
C ILE A 70 -10.08 6.37 8.33
N THR A 71 -10.96 6.94 9.15
CA THR A 71 -11.58 6.19 10.25
C THR A 71 -12.92 5.58 9.86
N ASP A 72 -13.29 4.49 10.55
CA ASP A 72 -14.63 3.86 10.52
C ASP A 72 -15.09 3.37 9.14
N THR A 73 -14.16 3.25 8.21
CA THR A 73 -14.43 2.83 6.83
C THR A 73 -13.43 1.74 6.45
N CYS A 74 -13.89 0.80 5.63
CA CYS A 74 -13.11 -0.30 5.08
C CYS A 74 -12.80 0.00 3.61
N TRP A 75 -11.67 -0.47 3.09
CA TRP A 75 -11.29 -0.29 1.68
C TRP A 75 -12.34 -0.80 0.67
N CYS A 76 -13.25 -1.69 1.08
CA CYS A 76 -14.34 -2.15 0.20
C CYS A 76 -15.37 -1.06 -0.11
N MET A 77 -15.36 0.04 0.64
CA MET A 77 -16.23 1.20 0.45
C MET A 77 -15.48 2.39 -0.18
N LEU A 78 -14.16 2.27 -0.38
CA LEU A 78 -13.32 3.35 -0.87
C LEU A 78 -13.03 3.16 -2.37
N THR A 79 -13.53 4.09 -3.16
CA THR A 79 -13.30 4.19 -4.61
C THR A 79 -12.67 5.54 -4.94
N GLU A 80 -12.74 5.98 -6.20
CA GLU A 80 -12.30 7.33 -6.56
C GLU A 80 -13.12 8.39 -5.80
N PRO A 81 -12.50 9.50 -5.34
CA PRO A 81 -11.11 9.90 -5.59
C PRO A 81 -10.11 9.43 -4.53
N ILE A 82 -10.52 8.70 -3.49
CA ILE A 82 -9.63 8.19 -2.43
C ILE A 82 -8.60 7.22 -3.03
N VAL A 83 -9.05 6.33 -3.92
CA VAL A 83 -8.15 5.74 -4.91
C VAL A 83 -7.91 6.81 -5.97
N PRO A 84 -6.67 7.31 -6.14
CA PRO A 84 -6.41 8.38 -7.10
C PRO A 84 -6.87 7.95 -8.51
N PRO A 85 -7.61 8.77 -9.26
CA PRO A 85 -8.09 8.40 -10.59
C PRO A 85 -6.95 8.01 -11.55
N SER A 86 -5.81 8.70 -11.43
CA SER A 86 -4.57 8.43 -12.19
C SER A 86 -3.83 7.17 -11.74
N SER A 87 -4.25 6.54 -10.64
CA SER A 87 -3.61 5.32 -10.13
C SER A 87 -3.79 4.19 -11.12
N THR A 88 -2.70 3.56 -11.53
CA THR A 88 -2.72 2.35 -12.36
C THR A 88 -2.48 1.09 -11.52
N ALA A 89 -1.84 1.26 -10.36
CA ALA A 89 -1.50 0.18 -9.47
C ALA A 89 -1.40 0.65 -8.00
N LEU A 90 -1.68 -0.29 -7.08
CA LEU A 90 -1.58 -0.08 -5.64
C LEU A 90 -0.89 -1.25 -4.92
N VAL A 91 -0.29 -0.97 -3.76
CA VAL A 91 0.24 -1.98 -2.82
C VAL A 91 -0.64 -2.01 -1.57
N THR A 92 -0.87 -3.19 -1.00
CA THR A 92 -1.63 -3.34 0.26
C THR A 92 -1.08 -4.44 1.15
N ASN A 93 -1.23 -4.28 2.47
CA ASN A 93 -0.95 -5.32 3.48
C ASN A 93 -2.14 -6.25 3.75
N SER A 94 -3.25 -6.10 3.04
CA SER A 94 -4.44 -6.93 3.23
C SER A 94 -4.64 -7.91 2.08
N ALA A 95 -4.56 -9.21 2.39
CA ALA A 95 -4.92 -10.26 1.44
C ALA A 95 -6.38 -10.14 0.98
N LYS A 96 -7.27 -9.74 1.89
CA LYS A 96 -8.68 -9.50 1.57
C LYS A 96 -8.82 -8.37 0.55
N TYR A 97 -8.17 -7.21 0.77
CA TYR A 97 -8.26 -6.11 -0.19
C TYR A 97 -7.61 -6.49 -1.52
N ALA A 98 -6.44 -7.14 -1.48
CA ALA A 98 -5.75 -7.58 -2.68
C ALA A 98 -6.59 -8.50 -3.57
N HIS A 99 -7.45 -9.32 -2.98
CA HIS A 99 -8.35 -10.20 -3.70
C HIS A 99 -9.43 -9.43 -4.47
N TYR A 100 -10.11 -8.46 -3.83
CA TYR A 100 -11.26 -7.79 -4.45
C TYR A 100 -10.94 -6.44 -5.12
N ALA A 101 -9.81 -5.79 -4.79
CA ALA A 101 -9.41 -4.49 -5.34
C ALA A 101 -9.36 -4.44 -6.88
N PRO A 102 -8.84 -5.47 -7.60
CA PRO A 102 -8.84 -5.44 -9.06
C PRO A 102 -10.25 -5.34 -9.66
N GLY A 103 -11.24 -6.02 -9.06
CA GLY A 103 -12.63 -5.95 -9.50
C GLY A 103 -13.35 -4.69 -9.02
N LEU A 104 -13.00 -4.18 -7.84
CA LEU A 104 -13.64 -3.01 -7.24
C LEU A 104 -13.18 -1.69 -7.86
N VAL A 105 -11.87 -1.53 -8.03
CA VAL A 105 -11.26 -0.27 -8.47
C VAL A 105 -10.46 -0.42 -9.76
N GLY A 106 -10.46 -1.59 -10.43
CA GLY A 106 -9.84 -1.75 -11.75
C GLY A 106 -8.31 -1.56 -11.78
N ARG A 107 -7.64 -1.60 -10.62
CA ARG A 107 -6.19 -1.32 -10.51
C ARG A 107 -5.39 -2.58 -10.26
N LYS A 108 -4.17 -2.63 -10.81
CA LYS A 108 -3.24 -3.72 -10.51
C LYS A 108 -2.89 -3.68 -9.03
N THR A 109 -3.10 -4.79 -8.33
CA THR A 109 -2.94 -4.83 -6.89
C THR A 109 -1.81 -5.77 -6.49
N TYR A 110 -0.95 -5.28 -5.60
CA TYR A 110 0.19 -6.00 -5.07
C TYR A 110 0.00 -6.24 -3.56
N PHE A 111 -0.17 -7.49 -3.15
CA PHE A 111 -0.18 -7.86 -1.74
C PHE A 111 1.26 -7.96 -1.21
N ASN A 112 1.55 -7.33 -0.06
CA ASN A 112 2.86 -7.45 0.57
C ASN A 112 2.83 -7.19 2.09
N SER A 113 3.97 -7.33 2.78
CA SER A 113 4.08 -7.00 4.21
C SER A 113 3.99 -5.48 4.46
N LEU A 114 3.72 -5.08 5.70
CA LEU A 114 3.77 -3.67 6.11
C LEU A 114 5.14 -3.03 5.81
N ALA A 115 6.23 -3.74 6.09
CA ALA A 115 7.58 -3.26 5.77
C ALA A 115 7.74 -2.95 4.28
N HIS A 116 7.26 -3.84 3.41
CA HIS A 116 7.27 -3.60 1.97
C HIS A 116 6.28 -2.51 1.53
N CYS A 117 5.19 -2.28 2.25
CA CYS A 117 4.29 -1.15 2.00
C CYS A 117 5.01 0.19 2.28
N VAL A 118 5.77 0.30 3.37
CA VAL A 118 6.56 1.50 3.70
C VAL A 118 7.61 1.78 2.62
N VAL A 119 8.37 0.77 2.20
CA VAL A 119 9.37 0.94 1.13
C VAL A 119 8.68 1.29 -0.21
N ALA A 120 7.51 0.71 -0.49
CA ALA A 120 6.76 1.04 -1.69
C ALA A 120 6.28 2.49 -1.68
N ALA A 121 5.82 2.99 -0.52
CA ALA A 121 5.37 4.37 -0.36
C ALA A 121 6.51 5.37 -0.59
N LYS A 122 7.68 5.11 0.00
CA LYS A 122 8.87 5.95 -0.15
C LYS A 122 9.48 5.94 -1.55
N THR A 123 9.31 4.86 -2.30
CA THR A 123 9.93 4.71 -3.63
C THR A 123 8.95 4.93 -4.79
N GLY A 124 7.65 4.93 -4.53
CA GLY A 124 6.61 4.94 -5.56
C GLY A 124 6.64 3.71 -6.48
N ARG A 125 7.20 2.60 -6.01
CA ARG A 125 7.38 1.38 -6.79
C ARG A 125 6.83 0.17 -6.04
N ALA A 126 6.19 -0.72 -6.77
CA ALA A 126 5.89 -2.06 -6.26
C ALA A 126 7.20 -2.85 -6.06
N PRO A 127 7.21 -3.85 -5.16
CA PRO A 127 8.32 -4.80 -5.09
C PRO A 127 8.49 -5.51 -6.45
N PRO A 128 9.72 -5.87 -6.83
CA PRO A 128 9.96 -6.59 -8.07
C PRO A 128 9.21 -7.92 -8.05
N ALA A 129 8.80 -8.40 -9.23
CA ALA A 129 8.27 -9.75 -9.35
C ALA A 129 9.34 -10.73 -8.84
N PRO A 130 8.97 -11.77 -8.08
CA PRO A 130 9.93 -12.76 -7.64
C PRO A 130 10.57 -13.44 -8.86
N ALA A 131 11.85 -13.79 -8.77
CA ALA A 131 12.64 -14.26 -9.92
C ALA A 131 12.03 -15.48 -10.65
N TRP A 132 11.28 -16.33 -9.94
CA TRP A 132 10.61 -17.49 -10.51
C TRP A 132 9.39 -17.13 -11.38
N MET A 133 8.84 -15.92 -11.24
CA MET A 133 7.70 -15.42 -12.03
C MET A 133 8.13 -14.95 -13.44
N GLY A 134 9.43 -14.90 -13.74
CA GLY A 134 9.98 -14.56 -15.06
C GLY A 134 9.88 -15.66 -16.12
N ARG A 135 9.20 -16.78 -15.85
CA ARG A 135 8.95 -17.84 -16.85
C ARG A 135 7.46 -17.96 -17.16
N GLY A 136 6.94 -17.03 -17.93
CA GLY A 136 5.57 -17.10 -18.42
C GLY A 136 5.30 -16.07 -19.50
N ARG A 137 5.34 -16.52 -20.76
CA ARG A 137 4.98 -15.83 -22.02
C ARG A 137 6.10 -15.02 -22.69
N GLY A 138 7.02 -15.74 -23.34
CA GLY A 138 7.54 -15.34 -24.65
C GLY A 138 6.75 -16.10 -25.72
N GLY A 139 5.82 -15.42 -26.38
CA GLY A 139 5.08 -15.96 -27.51
C GLY A 139 5.91 -15.94 -28.79
N LEU A 140 5.67 -16.97 -29.62
CA LEU A 140 5.64 -16.97 -31.08
C LEU A 140 6.32 -15.78 -31.81
N ASN A 141 7.48 -16.07 -32.40
CA ASN A 141 7.99 -15.54 -33.68
C ASN A 141 8.94 -16.67 -34.17
N GLY A 142 8.80 -17.31 -35.32
CA GLY A 142 8.38 -16.81 -36.61
C GLY A 142 9.59 -16.79 -37.56
N GLY A 143 9.77 -17.88 -38.32
CA GLY A 143 10.59 -17.95 -39.54
C GLY A 143 12.06 -18.40 -39.40
N VAL A 144 12.45 -19.48 -40.07
CA VAL A 144 13.17 -19.49 -41.37
C VAL A 144 13.46 -20.93 -41.82
N GLY A 145 13.37 -21.18 -43.14
CA GLY A 145 14.04 -22.30 -43.83
C GLY A 145 13.15 -23.44 -44.27
#